data_AF-A0A956B5T6-F1
#
_entry.id   AF-A0A956B5T6-F1
#
_cell.length_a   1.000
_cell.length_b   1.000
_cell.length_c   1.000
_cell.angle_alpha   90.00
_cell.angle_beta   90.00
_cell.angle_gamma   90.00
#
_symmetry.space_group_name_H-M   'P 1'
#
loop_
_entity.id
_entity.type
_entity.pdbx_description
1 polymer ?
#
loop_
_entity_poly.entity_id
_entity_poly.type
_entity_poly.pdbx_seq_one_letter_code
_entity_poly.pdbx_strand_id
1 'polypeptide(L)'
;ASAWGYYSGAMTVRAQSFKKLCTAPCRVEVPESRETLALALGDRAPVPVPGAVDLRGDLTLRGKYKDDSGIRVGGWVIFGVGTAVGTGVMLVPLLGDNSSGDINLTPLFIGTGIVIGSAITSLIMILNADNPSVETVPTP
;
A
#
# COMPACT_ATOMS: atom_id res chain seq x y z
N ALA A 1 38.18 -8.50 2.62
CA ALA A 1 37.37 -7.89 3.69
C ALA A 1 35.99 -7.59 3.12
N SER A 2 34.99 -8.39 3.47
CA SER A 2 33.60 -8.21 3.04
C SER A 2 32.87 -7.37 4.08
N ALA A 3 32.58 -6.12 3.71
CA ALA A 3 31.78 -5.20 4.50
C ALA A 3 30.30 -5.51 4.27
N TRP A 4 29.68 -6.22 5.22
CA TRP A 4 28.22 -6.36 5.27
C TRP A 4 27.66 -5.17 6.05
N GLY A 5 27.11 -4.18 5.32
CA GLY A 5 26.38 -3.07 5.91
C GLY A 5 25.00 -3.53 6.37
N TYR A 6 24.78 -3.52 7.69
CA TYR A 6 23.45 -3.72 8.28
C TYR A 6 22.63 -2.44 8.11
N TYR A 7 21.64 -2.45 7.23
CA TYR A 7 20.61 -1.42 7.19
C TYR A 7 19.59 -1.68 8.31
N SER A 8 19.84 -1.14 9.50
CA SER A 8 18.83 -1.07 10.56
C SER A 8 17.92 0.13 10.28
N GLY A 9 16.98 -0.04 9.34
CA GLY A 9 15.87 0.88 9.21
C GLY A 9 14.99 0.76 10.45
N ALA A 10 15.12 1.71 11.39
CA ALA A 10 14.20 1.81 12.52
C ALA A 10 12.81 2.18 12.00
N MET A 11 11.96 1.17 11.78
CA MET A 11 10.55 1.38 11.44
C MET A 11 9.84 1.91 12.68
N THR A 12 9.67 3.23 12.75
CA THR A 12 8.93 3.88 13.83
C THR A 12 7.43 3.69 13.59
N VAL A 13 6.84 2.69 14.25
CA VAL A 13 5.38 2.49 14.24
C VAL A 13 4.75 3.51 15.16
N ARG A 14 4.17 4.58 14.60
CA ARG A 14 3.40 5.56 15.38
C ARG A 14 1.96 5.06 15.49
N ALA A 15 1.58 4.54 16.66
CA ALA A 15 0.19 4.21 16.94
C ALA A 15 -0.62 5.51 17.04
N GLN A 16 -1.45 5.79 16.04
CA GLN A 16 -2.43 6.87 16.07
C GLN A 16 -3.79 6.29 16.42
N SER A 17 -4.44 6.82 17.45
CA SER A 17 -5.84 6.50 17.76
C SER A 17 -6.71 7.66 17.32
N PHE A 18 -7.81 7.32 16.65
CA PHE A 18 -8.81 8.30 16.20
C PHE A 18 -10.12 8.05 16.95
N LYS A 19 -10.78 9.13 17.37
CA LYS A 19 -12.13 9.07 17.93
C LYS A 19 -13.15 9.36 16.84
N LYS A 20 -14.15 8.49 16.70
CA LYS A 20 -15.25 8.70 15.75
C LYS A 20 -16.03 9.96 16.15
N LEU A 21 -16.07 10.96 15.26
CA LEU A 21 -16.86 12.19 15.45
C LEU A 21 -18.32 11.97 15.04
N CYS A 22 -18.55 11.56 13.79
CA CYS A 22 -19.88 11.21 13.28
C CYS A 22 -19.79 10.35 12.00
N THR A 23 -20.95 9.91 11.50
CA THR A 23 -21.10 9.28 10.19
C THR A 23 -21.82 10.25 9.27
N ALA A 24 -21.20 10.63 8.15
CA ALA A 24 -21.75 11.59 7.22
C ALA A 24 -23.04 11.08 6.55
N PRO A 25 -24.01 11.96 6.21
CA PRO A 25 -24.06 13.40 6.52
C PRO A 25 -24.40 13.68 7.99
N CYS A 26 -23.68 14.60 8.64
CA CYS A 26 -23.84 14.92 10.06
C CYS A 26 -23.46 16.36 10.38
N ARG A 27 -23.93 16.86 11.52
CA ARG A 27 -23.49 18.12 12.14
C ARG A 27 -22.98 17.80 13.54
N VAL A 28 -21.79 18.27 13.87
CA VAL A 28 -21.15 18.05 15.18
C VAL A 28 -20.48 19.34 15.63
N GLU A 29 -20.55 19.61 16.92
CA GLU A 29 -19.80 20.69 17.55
C GLU A 29 -18.48 20.13 18.04
N VAL A 30 -17.38 20.79 17.68
CA VAL A 30 -16.01 20.38 18.03
C VAL A 30 -15.29 21.61 18.60
N PRO A 31 -14.48 21.46 19.67
CA PRO A 31 -13.70 22.58 20.19
C PRO A 31 -12.77 23.16 19.12
N GLU A 32 -12.65 24.50 19.11
CA GLU A 32 -11.76 25.21 18.20
C GLU A 32 -10.30 24.75 18.40
N SER A 33 -9.80 23.97 17.45
CA SER A 33 -8.50 23.33 17.53
C SER A 33 -7.96 23.00 16.14
N ARG A 34 -6.64 22.80 16.07
CA ARG A 34 -5.95 22.40 14.85
C ARG A 34 -5.54 20.94 14.97
N GLU A 35 -6.35 20.06 14.41
CA GLU A 35 -6.21 18.62 14.60
C GLU A 35 -6.03 17.87 13.27
N THR A 36 -5.43 16.68 13.33
CA THR A 36 -5.36 15.78 12.18
C THR A 36 -6.66 15.00 12.07
N LEU A 37 -7.35 15.13 10.95
CA LEU A 37 -8.58 14.38 10.70
C LEU A 37 -8.26 13.05 10.02
N ALA A 38 -9.16 12.08 10.19
CA ALA A 38 -9.11 10.81 9.46
C ALA A 38 -10.50 10.49 8.91
N LEU A 39 -10.52 9.84 7.75
CA LEU A 39 -11.75 9.38 7.10
C LEU A 39 -11.77 7.85 7.08
N ALA A 40 -12.94 7.28 7.35
CA ALA A 40 -13.20 5.85 7.26
C ALA A 40 -14.37 5.60 6.30
N LEU A 41 -14.30 4.51 5.54
CA LEU A 41 -15.37 4.04 4.66
C LEU A 41 -16.01 2.79 5.26
N GLY A 42 -17.25 2.89 5.74
CA GLY A 42 -17.92 1.80 6.46
C GLY A 42 -17.22 1.44 7.76
N ASP A 43 -16.98 0.14 7.98
CA ASP A 43 -16.29 -0.39 9.16
C ASP A 43 -14.77 -0.54 8.97
N ARG A 44 -14.20 0.04 7.91
CA ARG A 44 -12.76 -0.02 7.65
C ARG A 44 -11.98 0.87 8.62
N ALA A 45 -10.69 0.55 8.78
CA ALA A 45 -9.78 1.36 9.59
C ALA A 45 -9.72 2.81 9.07
N PRO A 46 -9.69 3.81 9.99
CA PRO A 46 -9.60 5.22 9.60
C PRO A 46 -8.24 5.52 8.95
N VAL A 47 -8.27 6.26 7.84
CA VAL A 47 -7.09 6.70 7.11
C VAL A 47 -6.87 8.18 7.37
N PRO A 48 -5.68 8.60 7.85
CA PRO A 48 -5.40 10.00 8.15
C PRO A 48 -5.40 10.84 6.87
N VAL A 49 -6.00 12.02 6.95
CA VAL A 49 -5.96 13.03 5.90
C VAL A 49 -4.64 13.80 6.04
N PRO A 50 -3.88 14.01 4.96
CA PRO A 50 -2.65 14.78 5.03
C PRO A 50 -2.94 16.24 5.39
N GLY A 51 -2.29 16.73 6.44
CA GLY A 51 -2.39 18.11 6.92
C GLY A 51 -3.33 18.27 8.11
N ALA A 52 -3.02 19.25 8.95
CA ALA A 52 -3.86 19.63 10.08
C ALA A 52 -4.92 20.64 9.62
N VAL A 53 -6.18 20.36 9.91
CA VAL A 53 -7.31 21.21 9.54
C VAL A 53 -7.57 22.19 10.68
N ASP A 54 -7.78 23.46 10.36
CA ASP A 54 -8.14 24.49 11.35
C ASP A 54 -9.67 24.50 11.51
N LEU A 55 -10.16 24.10 12.70
CA LEU A 55 -11.59 23.96 13.01
C LEU A 55 -12.13 25.20 13.71
N ARG A 56 -11.97 26.39 13.11
CA ARG A 56 -12.44 27.66 13.67
C ARG A 56 -13.68 28.17 12.93
N GLY A 57 -14.77 28.38 13.68
CA GLY A 57 -16.05 28.88 13.17
C GLY A 57 -16.89 27.82 12.46
N ASP A 58 -17.99 28.28 11.85
CA ASP A 58 -18.96 27.42 11.16
C ASP A 58 -18.44 26.98 9.78
N LEU A 59 -17.93 25.75 9.72
CA LEU A 59 -17.29 25.17 8.53
C LEU A 59 -18.06 23.94 8.04
N THR A 60 -18.19 23.80 6.72
CA THR A 60 -18.64 22.55 6.10
C THR A 60 -17.44 21.75 5.62
N LEU A 61 -17.21 20.57 6.22
CA LEU A 61 -16.15 19.65 5.78
C LEU A 61 -16.67 18.69 4.72
N ARG A 62 -16.04 18.67 3.54
CA ARG A 62 -16.32 17.70 2.48
C ARG A 62 -15.18 16.70 2.39
N GLY A 63 -15.43 15.48 2.84
CA GLY A 63 -14.50 14.36 2.67
C GLY A 63 -14.67 13.68 1.32
N LYS A 64 -13.57 13.45 0.61
CA LYS A 64 -13.47 12.56 -0.56
C LYS A 64 -12.61 11.37 -0.16
N TYR A 65 -13.11 10.16 -0.41
CA TYR A 65 -12.39 8.93 -0.12
C TYR A 65 -12.20 8.15 -1.43
N LYS A 66 -10.95 7.98 -1.85
CA LYS A 66 -10.61 7.12 -2.99
C LYS A 66 -10.21 5.74 -2.46
N ASP A 67 -11.03 4.75 -2.77
CA ASP A 67 -10.78 3.35 -2.43
C ASP A 67 -9.83 2.72 -3.45
N ASP A 68 -8.59 2.46 -3.05
CA ASP A 68 -7.58 1.79 -3.88
C ASP A 68 -7.40 0.32 -3.45
N SER A 69 -8.34 -0.25 -2.68
CA SER A 69 -8.30 -1.67 -2.25
C SER A 69 -8.24 -2.65 -3.43
N GLY A 70 -8.89 -2.34 -4.55
CA GLY A 70 -8.80 -3.14 -5.78
C GLY A 70 -7.39 -3.20 -6.35
N ILE A 71 -6.63 -2.10 -6.28
CA ILE A 71 -5.24 -2.04 -6.73
C ILE A 71 -4.36 -2.93 -5.83
N ARG A 72 -4.58 -2.90 -4.51
CA ARG A 72 -3.85 -3.77 -3.57
C ARG A 72 -4.10 -5.24 -3.85
N VAL A 73 -5.36 -5.63 -4.08
CA VAL A 73 -5.72 -7.00 -4.46
C VAL A 73 -5.05 -7.39 -5.79
N GLY A 74 -5.07 -6.50 -6.78
CA GLY A 74 -4.35 -6.70 -8.05
C GLY A 74 -2.86 -6.94 -7.83
N GLY A 75 -2.22 -6.17 -6.95
CA GLY A 75 -0.82 -6.37 -6.57
C GLY A 75 -0.55 -7.76 -5.99
N TRP A 76 -1.40 -8.26 -5.08
CA TRP A 76 -1.26 -9.62 -4.54
C TRP A 76 -1.40 -10.71 -5.61
N VAL A 77 -2.33 -10.53 -6.55
CA VAL A 77 -2.53 -11.48 -7.66
C VAL A 77 -1.32 -11.48 -8.59
N ILE A 78 -0.83 -10.30 -9.00
CA ILE A 78 0.35 -10.18 -9.88
C ILE A 78 1.58 -10.79 -9.19
N PHE A 79 1.76 -10.55 -7.90
CA PHE A 79 2.83 -11.14 -7.12
C PHE A 79 2.76 -12.68 -7.14
N GLY A 80 1.59 -13.24 -6.85
CA GLY A 80 1.39 -14.69 -6.83
C GLY A 80 1.65 -15.33 -8.19
N VAL A 81 1.07 -14.77 -9.26
CA VAL A 81 1.24 -15.28 -10.63
C VAL A 81 2.69 -15.13 -11.10
N GLY A 82 3.30 -13.96 -10.91
CA GLY A 82 4.68 -13.70 -11.31
C GLY A 82 5.67 -14.60 -10.59
N THR A 83 5.47 -14.84 -9.30
CA THR A 83 6.28 -15.79 -8.51
C THR A 83 6.11 -17.21 -9.04
N ALA A 84 4.87 -17.67 -9.24
CA ALA A 84 4.61 -19.03 -9.73
C ALA A 84 5.22 -19.28 -11.12
N VAL A 85 5.03 -18.33 -12.05
CA VAL A 85 5.59 -18.43 -13.41
C VAL A 85 7.13 -18.37 -13.37
N GLY A 86 7.70 -17.42 -12.64
CA GLY A 86 9.15 -17.26 -12.52
C GLY A 86 9.81 -18.50 -11.92
N THR A 87 9.26 -19.04 -10.83
CA THR A 87 9.72 -20.31 -10.24
C THR A 87 9.53 -21.49 -11.19
N GLY A 88 8.41 -21.57 -11.91
CA GLY A 88 8.18 -22.61 -12.91
C GLY A 88 9.27 -22.64 -13.98
N VAL A 89 9.67 -21.47 -14.50
CA VAL A 89 10.77 -21.34 -15.48
C VAL A 89 12.11 -21.77 -14.88
N MET A 90 12.39 -21.42 -13.61
CA MET A 90 13.62 -21.85 -12.94
C MET A 90 13.72 -23.37 -12.79
N LEU A 91 12.59 -24.06 -12.65
CA LEU A 91 12.54 -25.51 -12.46
C LEU A 91 12.62 -26.30 -13.77
N VAL A 92 12.51 -25.65 -14.94
CA VAL A 92 12.58 -26.32 -16.25
C VAL A 92 13.84 -27.19 -16.41
N PRO A 93 15.06 -26.73 -16.08
CA PRO A 93 16.27 -27.56 -16.18
C PRO A 93 16.29 -28.78 -15.25
N LEU A 94 15.52 -28.74 -14.14
CA LEU A 94 15.44 -29.85 -13.18
C LEU A 94 14.43 -30.93 -13.61
N LEU A 95 13.44 -30.55 -14.41
CA LEU A 95 12.39 -31.45 -14.89
C LEU A 95 12.66 -31.97 -16.32
N GLY A 96 13.62 -31.38 -17.02
CA GLY A 96 14.04 -31.81 -18.36
C GLY A 96 15.01 -32.99 -18.34
N ASP A 97 14.86 -33.88 -19.33
CA ASP A 97 15.74 -35.03 -19.52
C ASP A 97 17.12 -34.55 -20.00
N ASN A 98 18.04 -34.35 -19.05
CA ASN A 98 19.38 -33.79 -19.29
C ASN A 98 20.30 -34.86 -19.92
N SER A 99 19.99 -35.27 -21.15
CA SER A 99 20.75 -36.32 -21.85
C SER A 99 22.05 -35.81 -22.49
N SER A 100 22.28 -34.50 -22.50
CA SER A 100 23.50 -33.85 -22.97
C SER A 100 24.05 -33.01 -21.81
N GLY A 101 25.25 -33.33 -21.31
CA GLY A 101 25.83 -32.81 -20.06
C GLY A 101 26.10 -31.30 -19.95
N ASP A 102 25.43 -30.47 -20.75
CA ASP A 102 25.52 -29.01 -20.70
C ASP A 102 24.36 -28.43 -19.87
N ILE A 103 24.69 -27.89 -18.71
CA ILE A 103 23.72 -27.21 -17.85
C ILE A 103 23.43 -25.82 -18.44
N ASN A 104 22.28 -25.65 -19.07
CA ASN A 104 21.84 -24.33 -19.53
C ASN A 104 21.29 -23.52 -18.35
N LEU A 105 22.06 -22.52 -17.89
CA LEU A 105 21.67 -21.61 -16.80
C LEU A 105 20.72 -20.50 -17.25
N THR A 106 20.41 -20.39 -18.55
CA THR A 106 19.53 -19.34 -19.09
C THR A 106 18.15 -19.30 -18.41
N PRO A 107 17.47 -20.43 -18.15
CA PRO A 107 16.16 -20.42 -17.49
C PRO A 107 16.23 -19.92 -16.04
N LEU A 108 17.36 -20.12 -15.35
CA LEU A 108 17.57 -19.59 -14.01
C LEU A 108 17.58 -18.05 -14.01
N PHE A 109 18.33 -17.43 -14.94
CA PHE A 109 18.39 -15.98 -15.05
C PHE A 109 17.05 -15.37 -15.49
N ILE A 110 16.37 -15.99 -16.47
CA ILE A 110 15.06 -15.54 -16.94
C ILE A 110 14.04 -15.62 -15.79
N GLY A 111 13.96 -16.76 -15.11
CA GLY A 111 13.05 -16.94 -13.97
C GLY A 111 13.33 -15.93 -12.86
N THR A 112 14.61 -15.66 -12.55
CA THR A 112 15.01 -14.69 -11.52
C THR A 112 14.53 -13.28 -11.88
N GLY A 113 14.70 -12.89 -13.15
CA GLY A 113 14.22 -11.60 -13.65
C GLY A 113 12.71 -11.44 -13.50
N ILE A 114 11.93 -12.48 -13.80
CA ILE A 114 10.47 -12.47 -13.65
C ILE A 114 10.07 -12.29 -12.18
N VAL A 115 10.68 -13.06 -11.27
CA VAL A 115 10.35 -12.97 -9.84
C VAL A 115 10.65 -11.57 -9.30
N ILE A 116 11.84 -11.03 -9.54
CA ILE A 116 12.23 -9.70 -9.04
C ILE A 116 11.35 -8.61 -9.65
N GLY A 117 11.10 -8.66 -10.97
CA GLY A 117 10.26 -7.67 -11.65
C GLY A 117 8.81 -7.66 -11.12
N SER A 118 8.24 -8.86 -10.91
CA SER A 118 6.89 -8.99 -10.35
C SER A 118 6.82 -8.55 -8.89
N ALA A 119 7.85 -8.81 -8.08
CA ALA A 119 7.92 -8.38 -6.69
C ALA A 119 7.91 -6.85 -6.56
N ILE A 120 8.72 -6.14 -7.34
CA ILE A 120 8.82 -4.67 -7.26
C ILE A 120 7.48 -4.02 -7.65
N THR A 121 6.93 -4.41 -8.80
CA THR A 121 5.68 -3.85 -9.31
C THR A 121 4.51 -4.12 -8.37
N SER A 122 4.42 -5.34 -7.84
CA SER A 122 3.38 -5.71 -6.88
C SER A 122 3.52 -5.00 -5.55
N LEU A 123 4.76 -4.82 -5.07
CA LEU A 123 5.01 -4.11 -3.82
C LEU A 123 4.49 -2.66 -3.89
N ILE A 124 4.71 -1.97 -5.02
CA ILE A 124 4.18 -0.62 -5.23
C ILE A 124 2.64 -0.61 -5.17
N MET A 125 1.98 -1.59 -5.79
CA MET A 125 0.52 -1.70 -5.78
C MET A 125 -0.05 -2.06 -4.40
N ILE A 126 0.60 -2.98 -3.68
CA ILE A 126 0.19 -3.43 -2.34
C ILE A 126 0.35 -2.30 -1.32
N LEU A 127 1.43 -1.52 -1.43
CA LEU A 127 1.70 -0.40 -0.54
C LEU A 127 0.95 0.88 -0.91
N ASN A 128 0.15 0.87 -1.99
CA ASN A 128 -0.68 2.00 -2.34
C ASN A 128 -1.78 2.19 -1.28
N ALA A 129 -1.57 3.18 -0.40
CA ALA A 129 -2.52 3.54 0.64
C ALA A 129 -3.75 4.24 0.03
N ASP A 130 -4.89 4.11 0.69
CA ASP A 130 -6.08 4.86 0.31
C ASP A 130 -5.80 6.37 0.47
N ASN A 131 -6.35 7.19 -0.42
CA ASN A 131 -6.00 8.61 -0.50
C ASN A 131 -7.21 9.47 -0.09
N PRO A 132 -7.39 9.76 1.21
CA PRO A 132 -8.46 10.62 1.68
C PRO A 132 -8.08 12.10 1.51
N SER A 133 -9.04 12.91 1.07
CA SER A 133 -8.90 14.36 0.96
C SER A 133 -10.09 15.05 1.64
N VAL A 134 -9.83 16.16 2.32
CA VAL A 134 -10.86 16.99 2.93
C VAL A 134 -10.77 18.40 2.38
N GLU A 135 -11.88 18.90 1.89
CA GLU A 135 -12.05 20.28 1.43
C GLU A 135 -12.94 21.01 2.43
N THR A 136 -12.48 22.16 2.93
CA THR A 136 -13.29 23.08 3.74
C THR A 136 -14.09 23.98 2.81
N VAL A 137 -15.41 24.02 3.00
CA VAL A 137 -16.31 24.93 2.29
C VAL A 137 -16.87 25.91 3.32
N PRO A 138 -16.67 27.23 3.13
CA PRO A 138 -17.30 28.23 3.97
C PRO A 138 -18.82 28.09 3.88
N THR A 139 -19.48 28.06 5.03
CA THR A 139 -20.94 28.06 5.10
C THR A 139 -21.41 29.50 4.89
N PRO A 140 -22.35 29.78 3.95
CA PRO A 140 -22.86 31.13 3.70
C PRO A 140 -23.69 31.68 4.86
#